data_AF-A0A2L2Y8K4-F1
#
_entry.id   AF-A0A2L2Y8K4-F1
#
_cell.length_a   1.000
_cell.length_b   1.000
_cell.length_c   1.000
_cell.angle_alpha   90.00
_cell.angle_beta   90.00
_cell.angle_gamma   90.00
#
_symmetry.space_group_name_H-M   'P 1'
#
loop_
_entity.id
_entity.type
_entity.pdbx_description
1 polymer ?
#
loop_
_entity_poly.entity_id
_entity_poly.type
_entity_poly.pdbx_seq_one_letter_code
_entity_poly.pdbx_strand_id
1 'polypeptide(L)'
;GHPVCKSCFFEVFETEVHETITRGKLFKRGDYVAIAASGGKDSTVLAYVMKLLNERYDYGLKLVLLSIDEGITGYRDDSLEKVKENEQEYEIPLKILSYEDLYGWTMDKIVEQVGLKNNCTFCGVFRRQALDRGAALLGVNKLVTGHNADDIAETVLMNVLRGDVARLQRCTNITTVSILFQMLRD
;
A
#
# COMPACT_ATOMS: atom_id res chain seq x y z
N GLY A 1 -25.50 8.86 -6.50
CA GLY A 1 -25.38 7.55 -5.84
C GLY A 1 -26.73 7.13 -5.31
N HIS A 2 -27.04 5.83 -5.38
CA HIS A 2 -28.24 5.29 -4.75
C HIS A 2 -27.99 5.08 -3.25
N PRO A 3 -28.90 5.48 -2.36
CA PRO A 3 -28.76 5.19 -0.93
C PRO A 3 -28.87 3.68 -0.72
N VAL A 4 -27.87 3.10 -0.07
CA VAL A 4 -27.80 1.68 0.28
C VAL A 4 -27.69 1.53 1.80
N CYS A 5 -28.18 0.42 2.35
CA CYS A 5 -27.97 0.11 3.76
C CYS A 5 -26.51 -0.33 4.00
N LYS A 6 -26.11 -0.42 5.28
CA LYS A 6 -24.74 -0.77 5.69
C LYS A 6 -24.26 -2.11 5.10
N SER A 7 -25.08 -3.16 5.14
CA SER A 7 -24.69 -4.48 4.60
C SER A 7 -24.57 -4.47 3.08
N CYS A 8 -25.51 -3.84 2.39
CA CYS A 8 -25.44 -3.70 0.93
C CYS A 8 -24.22 -2.88 0.51
N PHE A 9 -23.81 -1.87 1.28
CA PHE A 9 -22.57 -1.14 1.00
C PHE A 9 -21.34 -2.05 1.03
N PHE A 10 -21.19 -2.89 2.06
CA PHE A 10 -20.06 -3.82 2.13
C PHE A 10 -20.07 -4.81 0.97
N GLU A 11 -21.23 -5.39 0.66
CA GLU A 11 -21.36 -6.34 -0.44
C GLU A 11 -20.98 -5.71 -1.79
N VAL A 12 -21.50 -4.51 -2.07
CA VAL A 12 -21.17 -3.77 -3.30
C VAL A 12 -19.68 -3.44 -3.35
N PHE A 13 -19.13 -2.88 -2.26
CA PHE A 13 -17.72 -2.51 -2.19
C PHE A 13 -16.78 -3.71 -2.38
N GLU A 14 -17.03 -4.81 -1.68
CA GLU A 14 -16.22 -6.03 -1.79
C GLU A 14 -16.33 -6.66 -3.18
N THR A 15 -17.52 -6.60 -3.80
CA THR A 15 -17.76 -7.11 -5.15
C THR A 15 -17.06 -6.25 -6.20
N GLU A 16 -17.09 -4.92 -6.10
CA GLU A 16 -16.37 -4.02 -6.99
C GLU A 16 -14.84 -4.25 -6.94
N VAL A 17 -14.30 -4.51 -5.74
CA VAL A 17 -12.87 -4.86 -5.60
C VAL A 17 -12.58 -6.20 -6.26
N HIS A 18 -13.44 -7.21 -6.07
CA HIS A 18 -13.32 -8.50 -6.76
C HIS A 18 -13.35 -8.36 -8.28
N GLU A 19 -14.30 -7.60 -8.82
CA GLU A 19 -14.42 -7.33 -10.26
C GLU A 19 -13.19 -6.61 -10.80
N THR A 20 -12.66 -5.64 -10.06
CA THR A 20 -11.42 -4.94 -10.43
C THR A 20 -10.24 -5.90 -10.49
N ILE A 21 -10.12 -6.80 -9.50
CA ILE A 21 -9.07 -7.81 -9.45
C ILE A 21 -9.14 -8.77 -10.64
N THR A 22 -10.33 -9.28 -10.93
CA THR A 22 -10.55 -10.28 -11.97
C THR A 22 -10.46 -9.68 -13.38
N ARG A 23 -11.09 -8.53 -13.62
CA ARG A 23 -11.01 -7.78 -14.88
C ARG A 23 -9.58 -7.37 -15.20
N GLY A 24 -8.83 -6.92 -14.19
CA GLY A 24 -7.43 -6.54 -14.32
C GLY A 24 -6.45 -7.73 -14.39
N LYS A 25 -6.92 -8.96 -14.13
CA LYS A 25 -6.08 -10.18 -14.03
C LYS A 25 -4.84 -9.95 -13.16
N LEU A 26 -5.04 -9.32 -12.01
CA LEU A 26 -3.95 -8.77 -11.19
C LEU A 26 -3.09 -9.84 -10.52
N PHE A 27 -3.74 -10.92 -10.12
CA PHE A 27 -3.14 -12.02 -9.37
C PHE A 27 -3.32 -13.34 -10.11
N LYS A 28 -2.43 -14.27 -9.79
CA LYS A 28 -2.50 -15.68 -10.19
C LYS A 28 -2.48 -16.54 -8.92
N ARG A 29 -3.13 -17.69 -8.98
CA ARG A 29 -3.09 -18.66 -7.88
C ARG A 29 -1.64 -19.03 -7.56
N GLY A 30 -1.30 -19.03 -6.27
CA GLY A 30 0.06 -19.28 -5.79
C GLY A 30 0.95 -18.03 -5.75
N ASP A 31 0.49 -16.87 -6.22
CA ASP A 31 1.23 -15.61 -6.04
C ASP A 31 1.48 -15.35 -4.56
N TYR A 32 2.71 -14.92 -4.24
CA TYR A 32 3.05 -14.37 -2.95
C TYR A 32 2.92 -12.85 -2.99
N VAL A 33 2.00 -12.31 -2.17
CA VAL A 33 1.56 -10.92 -2.21
C VAL A 33 1.88 -10.22 -0.90
N ALA A 34 2.72 -9.18 -0.95
CA ALA A 34 2.90 -8.26 0.15
C ALA A 34 1.82 -7.17 0.16
N ILE A 35 1.26 -6.87 1.32
CA ILE A 35 0.34 -5.76 1.54
C ILE A 35 1.08 -4.69 2.31
N ALA A 36 1.26 -3.50 1.73
CA ALA A 36 1.91 -2.39 2.40
C ALA A 36 1.02 -1.87 3.55
N ALA A 37 1.46 -2.08 4.79
CA ALA A 37 0.71 -1.74 5.99
C ALA A 37 1.33 -0.52 6.69
N SER A 38 0.64 0.62 6.63
CA SER A 38 1.09 1.88 7.26
C SER A 38 0.49 2.13 8.65
N GLY A 39 -0.51 1.33 9.05
CA GLY A 39 -1.34 1.58 10.24
C GLY A 39 -2.48 2.58 10.00
N GLY A 40 -2.61 3.08 8.77
CA GLY A 40 -3.72 3.93 8.33
C GLY A 40 -4.94 3.14 7.86
N LYS A 41 -6.11 3.79 7.89
CA LYS A 41 -7.41 3.20 7.54
C LYS A 41 -7.39 2.48 6.18
N ASP A 42 -6.79 3.08 5.15
CA ASP A 42 -6.86 2.55 3.79
C ASP A 42 -6.03 1.26 3.66
N SER A 43 -4.87 1.20 4.31
CA SER A 43 -4.04 -0.02 4.35
C SER A 43 -4.67 -1.13 5.18
N THR A 44 -5.38 -0.79 6.27
CA THR A 44 -6.12 -1.77 7.09
C THR A 44 -7.30 -2.34 6.31
N VAL A 45 -8.10 -1.49 5.64
CA VAL A 45 -9.20 -1.93 4.79
C VAL A 45 -8.69 -2.81 3.65
N LEU A 46 -7.56 -2.45 3.02
CA LEU A 46 -6.96 -3.28 1.98
C LEU A 46 -6.56 -4.67 2.51
N ALA A 47 -5.94 -4.76 3.69
CA ALA A 47 -5.59 -6.03 4.31
C ALA A 47 -6.82 -6.91 4.56
N TYR A 48 -7.85 -6.31 5.15
CA TYR A 48 -9.14 -6.98 5.40
C TYR A 48 -9.77 -7.50 4.10
N VAL A 49 -9.93 -6.65 3.08
CA VAL A 49 -10.57 -7.03 1.82
C VAL A 49 -9.76 -8.10 1.10
N MET A 50 -8.43 -7.98 1.06
CA MET A 50 -7.58 -8.99 0.43
C MET A 50 -7.71 -10.37 1.09
N LYS A 51 -7.75 -10.42 2.43
CA LYS A 51 -7.99 -11.66 3.19
C LYS A 51 -9.37 -12.23 2.88
N LEU A 52 -10.40 -11.41 3.02
CA LEU A 52 -11.80 -11.80 2.82
C LEU A 52 -12.03 -12.35 1.40
N LEU A 53 -11.53 -11.65 0.37
CA LEU A 53 -11.69 -12.07 -1.02
C LEU A 53 -10.86 -13.31 -1.35
N ASN A 54 -9.65 -13.44 -0.79
CA ASN A 54 -8.81 -14.61 -0.97
C ASN A 54 -9.51 -15.88 -0.47
N GLU A 55 -10.23 -15.79 0.66
CA GLU A 55 -11.01 -16.90 1.22
C GLU A 55 -12.35 -17.11 0.49
N ARG A 56 -13.12 -16.04 0.28
CA ARG A 56 -14.45 -16.10 -0.35
C ARG A 56 -14.40 -16.64 -1.77
N TYR A 57 -13.40 -16.25 -2.55
CA TYR A 57 -13.26 -16.60 -3.97
C TYR A 57 -12.14 -17.61 -4.25
N ASP A 58 -11.52 -18.18 -3.22
CA ASP A 58 -10.39 -19.12 -3.32
C ASP A 58 -9.31 -18.65 -4.33
N TYR A 59 -8.79 -17.44 -4.15
CA TYR A 59 -7.70 -16.97 -5.02
C TYR A 59 -6.41 -17.78 -4.83
N GLY A 60 -6.21 -18.39 -3.66
CA GLY A 60 -5.03 -19.18 -3.32
C GLY A 60 -3.75 -18.34 -3.27
N LEU A 61 -3.87 -17.09 -2.81
CA LEU A 61 -2.75 -16.19 -2.59
C LEU A 61 -2.08 -16.49 -1.25
N LYS A 62 -0.76 -16.34 -1.21
CA LYS A 62 -0.01 -16.24 0.04
C LYS A 62 0.07 -14.76 0.39
N LEU A 63 -0.44 -14.36 1.55
CA LEU A 63 -0.46 -12.95 1.98
C LEU A 63 0.60 -12.72 3.05
N VAL A 64 1.24 -11.55 3.02
CA VAL A 64 2.14 -11.06 4.07
C VAL A 64 1.94 -9.56 4.23
N LEU A 65 1.88 -9.06 5.46
CA LEU A 65 1.90 -7.63 5.73
C LEU A 65 3.35 -7.14 5.71
N LEU A 66 3.61 -6.04 5.01
CA LEU A 66 4.91 -5.38 4.97
C LEU A 66 4.78 -3.96 5.51
N SER A 67 5.40 -3.70 6.66
CA SER A 67 5.47 -2.37 7.25
C SER A 67 6.90 -1.87 7.28
N ILE A 68 7.06 -0.56 7.03
CA ILE A 68 8.35 0.10 7.00
C ILE A 68 8.40 1.08 8.17
N ASP A 69 9.30 0.86 9.12
CA ASP A 69 9.62 1.79 10.18
C ASP A 69 10.67 2.80 9.73
N GLU A 70 10.32 4.08 9.79
CA GLU A 70 11.19 5.17 9.34
C GLU A 70 12.11 5.67 10.45
N GLY A 71 11.92 5.20 11.69
CA GLY A 71 12.68 5.62 12.85
C GLY A 71 12.40 7.09 13.23
N ILE A 72 11.14 7.53 13.11
CA ILE A 72 10.71 8.87 13.54
C ILE A 72 10.32 8.79 15.02
N THR A 73 11.19 9.33 15.87
CA THR A 73 11.01 9.29 17.33
C THR A 73 9.67 9.93 17.74
N GLY A 74 8.82 9.18 18.44
CA GLY A 74 7.57 9.67 19.04
C GLY A 74 6.34 9.79 18.12
N TYR A 75 6.41 9.37 16.85
CA TYR A 75 5.27 9.42 15.91
C TYR A 75 4.75 8.04 15.46
N ARG A 76 5.53 6.96 15.66
CA ARG A 76 5.26 5.66 15.02
C ARG A 76 4.85 4.52 15.94
N ASP A 77 4.82 4.73 17.25
CA ASP A 77 4.43 3.68 18.20
C ASP A 77 2.96 3.25 17.98
N ASP A 78 2.03 4.21 17.91
CA ASP A 78 0.60 3.95 17.65
C ASP A 78 0.33 3.29 16.28
N SER A 79 1.16 3.59 15.27
CA SER A 79 0.98 3.04 13.93
C SER A 79 1.46 1.59 13.85
N LEU A 80 2.58 1.28 14.51
CA LEU A 80 3.10 -0.09 14.59
C LEU A 80 2.22 -0.98 15.45
N GLU A 81 1.63 -0.46 16.53
CA GLU A 81 0.63 -1.18 17.34
C GLU A 81 -0.56 -1.62 16.49
N LYS A 82 -1.17 -0.70 15.72
CA LYS A 82 -2.27 -1.04 14.80
C LYS A 82 -1.91 -2.09 13.77
N VAL A 83 -0.68 -2.05 13.26
CA VAL A 83 -0.23 -3.04 12.27
C VAL A 83 -0.05 -4.42 12.92
N LYS A 84 0.39 -4.49 14.18
CA LYS A 84 0.44 -5.74 14.96
C LYS A 84 -0.96 -6.26 15.32
N GLU A 85 -1.90 -5.37 15.62
CA GLU A 85 -3.31 -5.74 15.80
C GLU A 85 -3.87 -6.37 14.52
N ASN A 86 -3.62 -5.76 13.36
CA ASN A 86 -4.04 -6.31 12.06
C ASN A 86 -3.43 -7.69 11.78
N GLU A 87 -2.17 -7.94 12.17
CA GLU A 87 -1.55 -9.27 12.07
C GLU A 87 -2.34 -10.31 12.87
N GLN A 88 -2.71 -9.98 14.10
CA GLN A 88 -3.44 -10.88 14.99
C GLN A 88 -4.89 -11.10 14.53
N GLU A 89 -5.57 -10.02 14.13
CA GLU A 89 -6.98 -10.08 13.71
C GLU A 89 -7.16 -10.85 12.40
N TYR A 90 -6.26 -10.65 11.43
CA TYR A 90 -6.38 -11.25 10.10
C TYR A 90 -5.55 -12.53 9.92
N GLU A 91 -4.74 -12.90 10.91
CA GLU A 91 -3.82 -14.05 10.86
C GLU A 91 -2.92 -14.02 9.62
N ILE A 92 -2.45 -12.82 9.24
CA ILE A 92 -1.53 -12.59 8.13
C ILE A 92 -0.15 -12.27 8.71
N PRO A 93 0.91 -13.03 8.37
CA PRO A 93 2.25 -12.77 8.89
C PRO A 93 2.70 -11.34 8.62
N LEU A 94 3.31 -10.69 9.62
CA LEU A 94 3.84 -9.34 9.49
C LEU A 94 5.37 -9.33 9.40
N LYS A 95 5.88 -8.57 8.43
CA LYS A 95 7.28 -8.18 8.36
C LYS A 95 7.40 -6.67 8.56
N ILE A 96 8.14 -6.29 9.61
CA ILE A 96 8.57 -4.91 9.83
C ILE A 96 10.03 -4.81 9.38
N LEU A 97 10.35 -3.76 8.61
CA LEU A 97 11.71 -3.39 8.23
C LEU A 97 11.96 -1.95 8.63
N SER A 98 13.13 -1.66 9.20
CA SER A 98 13.49 -0.28 9.53
C SER A 98 14.37 0.35 8.44
N TYR A 99 14.39 1.68 8.38
CA TYR A 99 15.37 2.40 7.57
C TYR A 99 16.81 2.13 8.01
N GLU A 100 17.02 1.89 9.30
CA GLU A 100 18.32 1.50 9.82
C GLU A 100 18.78 0.17 9.24
N ASP A 101 17.90 -0.84 9.18
CA ASP A 101 18.23 -2.14 8.57
C ASP A 101 18.46 -2.04 7.06
N LEU A 102 17.67 -1.19 6.38
CA LEU A 102 17.67 -1.12 4.91
C LEU A 102 18.77 -0.22 4.36
N TYR A 103 19.17 0.81 5.10
CA TYR A 103 20.05 1.86 4.60
C TYR A 103 21.23 2.15 5.53
N GLY A 104 21.19 1.75 6.81
CA GLY A 104 22.17 2.12 7.83
C GLY A 104 21.95 3.52 8.43
N TRP A 105 20.82 4.17 8.12
CA TRP A 105 20.49 5.53 8.55
C TRP A 105 19.00 5.61 8.95
N THR A 106 18.67 6.44 9.94
CA THR A 106 17.27 6.76 10.31
C THR A 106 16.83 8.07 9.64
N MET A 107 15.52 8.33 9.57
CA MET A 107 15.04 9.64 9.08
C MET A 107 15.58 10.80 9.91
N ASP A 108 15.67 10.64 11.24
CA ASP A 108 16.19 11.68 12.14
C ASP A 108 17.64 12.08 11.75
N LYS A 109 18.51 11.10 11.45
CA LYS A 109 19.89 11.36 10.96
C LYS A 109 19.91 12.04 9.59
N ILE A 110 18.98 11.71 8.70
CA ILE A 110 18.90 12.36 7.38
C ILE A 110 18.51 13.83 7.53
N VAL A 111 17.55 14.13 8.42
CA VAL A 111 17.11 15.51 8.69
C VAL A 111 18.23 16.34 9.32
N GLU A 112 19.02 15.76 10.23
CA GLU A 112 20.20 16.43 10.81
C GLU A 112 21.23 16.82 9.76
N GLN A 113 21.45 15.98 8.74
CA GLN A 113 22.47 16.21 7.71
C GLN A 113 22.00 17.14 6.57
N VAL A 114 20.73 17.04 6.16
CA VAL A 114 20.20 17.70 4.96
C VAL A 114 19.40 18.98 5.29
N GLY A 115 18.98 19.14 6.56
CA GLY A 115 18.16 20.26 7.02
C GLY A 115 16.68 20.13 6.62
N LEU A 116 15.80 20.91 7.27
CA LEU A 116 14.33 20.83 7.15
C LEU A 116 13.75 21.06 5.74
N LYS A 117 14.54 21.66 4.84
CA LYS A 117 14.10 21.91 3.46
C LYS A 117 14.31 20.64 2.63
N ASN A 118 13.21 19.99 2.23
CA ASN A 118 13.09 18.81 1.34
C ASN A 118 12.87 17.43 2.00
N ASN A 119 12.66 17.36 3.32
CA ASN A 119 12.47 16.07 4.03
C ASN A 119 11.35 15.18 3.45
N CYS A 120 10.24 15.77 3.00
CA CYS A 120 9.12 15.02 2.42
C CYS A 120 9.46 14.41 1.04
N THR A 121 10.28 15.09 0.24
CA THR A 121 10.75 14.58 -1.06
C THR A 121 11.58 13.32 -0.88
N PHE A 122 12.46 13.32 0.12
CA PHE A 122 13.26 12.15 0.48
C PHE A 122 12.39 11.04 1.08
N CYS A 123 11.51 11.36 2.02
CA CYS A 123 10.65 10.39 2.69
C CYS A 123 9.81 9.56 1.69
N GLY A 124 9.18 10.20 0.70
CA GLY A 124 8.38 9.48 -0.30
C GLY A 124 9.21 8.55 -1.20
N VAL A 125 10.43 8.96 -1.59
CA VAL A 125 11.34 8.14 -2.41
C VAL A 125 11.88 6.97 -1.59
N PHE A 126 12.35 7.23 -0.37
CA PHE A 126 12.88 6.18 0.52
C PHE A 126 11.82 5.18 0.93
N ARG A 127 10.56 5.61 1.13
CA ARG A 127 9.46 4.71 1.49
C ARG A 127 9.15 3.75 0.35
N ARG A 128 9.10 4.25 -0.90
CA ARG A 128 8.91 3.40 -2.07
C ARG A 128 10.07 2.42 -2.25
N GLN A 129 11.31 2.91 -2.15
CA GLN A 129 12.49 2.06 -2.21
C GLN A 129 12.53 1.02 -1.09
N ALA A 130 12.05 1.36 0.11
CA ALA A 130 12.03 0.46 1.25
C ALA A 130 11.01 -0.65 1.06
N LEU A 131 9.83 -0.32 0.52
CA LEU A 131 8.83 -1.31 0.13
C LEU A 131 9.33 -2.23 -0.98
N ASP A 132 9.99 -1.68 -2.02
CA ASP A 132 10.57 -2.48 -3.10
C ASP A 132 11.66 -3.43 -2.56
N ARG A 133 12.55 -2.94 -1.69
CA ARG A 133 13.57 -3.76 -1.03
C ARG A 133 12.95 -4.82 -0.12
N GLY A 134 11.94 -4.44 0.66
CA GLY A 134 11.24 -5.36 1.53
C GLY A 134 10.51 -6.46 0.76
N ALA A 135 9.90 -6.10 -0.37
CA ALA A 135 9.29 -7.06 -1.29
C ALA A 135 10.35 -8.03 -1.86
N ALA A 136 11.50 -7.52 -2.27
CA ALA A 136 12.61 -8.35 -2.76
C ALA A 136 13.16 -9.30 -1.67
N LEU A 137 13.33 -8.81 -0.43
CA LEU A 137 13.80 -9.62 0.70
C LEU A 137 12.82 -10.73 1.08
N LEU A 138 11.52 -10.47 0.98
CA LEU A 138 10.48 -11.47 1.22
C LEU A 138 10.28 -12.43 0.03
N GLY A 139 10.83 -12.11 -1.14
CA GLY A 139 10.62 -12.89 -2.36
C GLY A 139 9.18 -12.87 -2.86
N VAL A 140 8.44 -11.80 -2.59
CA VAL A 140 7.05 -11.65 -3.07
C VAL A 140 7.03 -11.31 -4.56
N ASN A 141 5.98 -11.74 -5.24
CA ASN A 141 5.78 -11.50 -6.67
C ASN A 141 4.93 -10.24 -6.92
N LYS A 142 4.18 -9.79 -5.89
CA LYS A 142 3.22 -8.69 -5.94
C LYS A 142 3.29 -7.87 -4.64
N LEU A 143 3.14 -6.55 -4.73
CA LEU A 143 3.04 -5.59 -3.63
C LEU A 143 1.80 -4.73 -3.86
N VAL A 144 0.86 -4.76 -2.93
CA VAL A 144 -0.38 -3.99 -3.02
C VAL A 144 -0.32 -2.82 -2.03
N THR A 145 -0.82 -1.66 -2.47
CA THR A 145 -0.87 -0.43 -1.66
C THR A 145 -2.28 0.12 -1.59
N GLY A 146 -2.64 0.68 -0.45
CA GLY A 146 -3.99 1.17 -0.16
C GLY A 146 -4.29 2.57 -0.69
N HIS A 147 -3.69 3.02 -1.80
CA HIS A 147 -4.11 4.31 -2.35
C HIS A 147 -5.48 4.16 -3.00
N ASN A 148 -6.33 5.16 -2.80
CA ASN A 148 -7.72 5.18 -3.26
C ASN A 148 -7.88 6.06 -4.52
N ALA A 149 -9.14 6.21 -4.97
CA ALA A 149 -9.52 7.05 -6.10
C ALA A 149 -9.08 8.51 -5.93
N ASP A 150 -9.26 9.05 -4.73
CA ASP A 150 -9.00 10.46 -4.43
C ASP A 150 -7.50 10.75 -4.56
N ASP A 151 -6.64 9.84 -4.09
CA ASP A 151 -5.18 9.94 -4.24
C ASP A 151 -4.76 10.01 -5.72
N ILE A 152 -5.42 9.22 -6.57
CA ILE A 152 -5.19 9.22 -8.02
C ILE A 152 -5.73 10.48 -8.67
N ALA A 153 -6.94 10.89 -8.31
CA ALA A 153 -7.57 12.10 -8.83
C ALA A 153 -6.72 13.34 -8.50
N GLU A 154 -6.24 13.45 -7.26
CA GLU A 154 -5.32 14.51 -6.83
C GLU A 154 -4.04 14.48 -7.66
N THR A 155 -3.45 13.29 -7.83
CA THR A 155 -2.22 13.12 -8.62
C THR A 155 -2.42 13.53 -10.07
N VAL A 156 -3.52 13.12 -10.71
CA VAL A 156 -3.86 13.49 -12.08
C VAL A 156 -4.07 15.00 -12.18
N LEU A 157 -4.89 15.59 -11.31
CA LEU A 157 -5.18 17.02 -11.32
C LEU A 157 -3.90 17.85 -11.14
N MET A 158 -3.05 17.49 -10.17
CA MET A 158 -1.78 18.16 -9.93
C MET A 158 -0.86 18.12 -11.16
N ASN A 159 -0.78 16.98 -11.86
CA ASN A 159 0.06 16.85 -13.05
C ASN A 159 -0.52 17.57 -14.27
N VAL A 160 -1.85 17.64 -14.41
CA VAL A 160 -2.52 18.48 -15.43
C VAL A 160 -2.18 19.95 -15.19
N LEU A 161 -2.34 20.44 -13.96
CA LEU A 161 -2.07 21.85 -13.61
C LEU A 161 -0.59 22.22 -13.78
N ARG A 162 0.33 21.27 -13.60
CA ARG A 162 1.77 21.46 -13.83
C ARG A 162 2.19 21.32 -15.30
N GLY A 163 1.31 20.86 -16.19
CA GLY A 163 1.64 20.56 -17.58
C GLY A 163 2.61 19.38 -17.76
N ASP A 164 2.74 18.50 -16.75
CA ASP A 164 3.68 17.37 -16.78
C ASP A 164 3.04 16.14 -17.46
N VAL A 165 2.96 16.22 -18.79
CA VAL A 165 2.34 15.19 -19.65
C VAL A 165 3.03 13.83 -19.51
N ALA A 166 4.34 13.81 -19.26
CA ALA A 166 5.10 12.58 -19.08
C ALA A 166 4.77 11.86 -17.76
N ARG A 167 4.36 12.59 -16.72
CA ARG A 167 3.84 11.97 -15.49
C ARG A 167 2.39 11.51 -15.62
N LEU A 168 1.55 12.23 -16.36
CA LEU A 168 0.15 11.84 -16.57
C LEU A 168 0.00 10.43 -17.14
N GLN A 169 0.79 10.06 -18.15
CA GLN A 169 0.76 8.71 -18.74
C GLN A 169 1.11 7.59 -17.75
N ARG A 170 1.87 7.90 -16.70
CA ARG A 170 2.29 6.91 -15.69
C ARG A 170 1.27 6.76 -14.55
N CYS A 171 0.44 7.78 -14.31
CA CYS A 171 -0.51 7.82 -13.20
C CYS A 171 -1.84 7.09 -13.51
N THR A 172 -2.11 6.76 -14.77
CA THR A 172 -3.35 6.09 -15.19
C THR A 172 -3.27 4.57 -15.19
N ASN A 173 -2.09 3.99 -14.89
CA ASN A 173 -1.90 2.55 -14.91
C ASN A 173 -2.13 1.94 -13.52
N ILE A 174 -3.05 0.98 -13.46
CA ILE A 174 -3.37 0.17 -12.27
C ILE A 174 -2.16 -0.66 -11.79
N THR A 175 -1.23 -0.97 -12.71
CA THR A 175 -0.01 -1.74 -12.43
C THR A 175 1.21 -0.94 -12.84
N THR A 176 2.16 -0.77 -11.92
CA THR A 176 3.48 -0.22 -12.25
C THR A 176 4.47 -1.37 -12.51
N VAL A 177 5.46 -1.15 -13.39
CA VAL A 177 6.43 -2.16 -13.88
C VAL A 177 7.24 -2.82 -12.74
N SER A 178 7.32 -2.19 -11.57
CA SER A 178 7.78 -2.80 -10.32
C SER A 178 6.58 -2.97 -9.40
N ILE A 179 6.02 -4.19 -9.39
CA ILE A 179 5.38 -4.86 -8.25
C ILE A 179 4.23 -4.11 -7.54
N LEU A 180 3.86 -2.87 -7.89
CA LEU A 180 2.96 -2.00 -7.15
C LEU A 180 1.54 -2.01 -7.74
N PHE A 181 0.58 -2.42 -6.94
CA PHE A 181 -0.85 -2.34 -7.24
C PHE A 181 -1.53 -1.26 -6.42
N GLN A 182 -2.52 -0.60 -7.05
CA GLN A 182 -3.28 0.51 -6.49
C GLN A 182 -4.78 0.19 -6.54
N MET A 183 -5.46 0.29 -5.39
CA MET A 183 -6.88 -0.02 -5.29
C MET A 183 -7.71 1.17 -5.79
N LEU A 184 -7.99 1.21 -7.10
CA LEU A 184 -8.85 2.23 -7.68
C LEU A 184 -10.30 2.01 -7.27
N ARG A 185 -10.95 3.09 -6.86
CA ARG A 185 -12.41 3.24 -6.82
C ARG A 185 -12.77 4.25 -7.93
N ASP A 186 -13.91 4.06 -8.58
CA ASP A 186 -14.50 5.06 -9.50
C ASP A 186 -15.48 5.98 -8.74
#